data_AF-A0A0C2G4I2-F1
#
_entry.id   AF-A0A0C2G4I2-F1
#
_cell.length_a   1.000
_cell.length_b   1.000
_cell.length_c   1.000
_cell.angle_alpha   90.00
_cell.angle_beta   90.00
_cell.angle_gamma   90.00
#
_symmetry.space_group_name_H-M   'P 1'
#
loop_
_entity.id
_entity.type
_entity.pdbx_description
1 polymer ?
#
loop_
_entity_poly.entity_id
_entity_poly.type
_entity_poly.pdbx_seq_one_letter_code
_entity_poly.pdbx_strand_id
1 'polypeptide(L)'
;MPGTDDTDRTKQLAITLVDAYVRKDRDLLDRTVAEIGDSTDTAISELKVFGSFLSRRVQETGVVWKPADSREAVASTVADMLAPEVEFAVITAWEAHSVGEEEAAERFTNGDPTVYLHMLAAFAAAIGQAVYKPAELISTLRIATGGEE
;
A
#
# COMPACT_ATOMS: atom_id res chain seq x y z
N MET A 1 -4.83 -25.71 -9.90
CA MET A 1 -4.19 -25.15 -11.11
C MET A 1 -3.11 -24.22 -10.59
N PRO A 2 -1.83 -24.38 -10.92
CA PRO A 2 -0.75 -23.69 -10.23
C PRO A 2 -0.81 -22.15 -10.35
N GLY A 3 -1.34 -21.60 -11.44
CA GLY A 3 -1.39 -20.13 -11.63
C GLY A 3 -2.43 -19.37 -10.79
N THR A 4 -3.50 -20.03 -10.33
CA THR A 4 -4.49 -19.39 -9.44
C THR A 4 -3.99 -19.33 -7.99
N ASP A 5 -3.31 -20.39 -7.54
CA ASP A 5 -2.81 -20.49 -6.17
C ASP A 5 -1.72 -19.43 -5.87
N ASP A 6 -0.84 -19.14 -6.85
CA ASP A 6 0.18 -18.10 -6.72
C ASP A 6 -0.41 -16.67 -6.71
N THR A 7 -1.49 -16.46 -7.46
CA THR A 7 -2.19 -15.17 -7.47
C THR A 7 -2.89 -14.92 -6.14
N ASP A 8 -3.57 -15.93 -5.59
CA ASP A 8 -4.26 -15.80 -4.32
C ASP A 8 -3.29 -15.65 -3.14
N ARG A 9 -2.14 -16.33 -3.19
CA ARG A 9 -1.05 -16.09 -2.24
C ARG A 9 -0.55 -14.64 -2.32
N THR A 10 -0.36 -14.10 -3.52
CA THR A 10 0.13 -12.73 -3.68
C THR A 10 -0.86 -11.70 -3.13
N LYS A 11 -2.16 -11.89 -3.35
CA LYS A 11 -3.21 -11.05 -2.73
C LYS A 11 -3.13 -11.08 -1.20
N GLN A 12 -2.94 -12.27 -0.61
CA GLN A 12 -2.79 -12.41 0.84
C GLN A 12 -1.56 -11.67 1.37
N LEU A 13 -0.43 -11.75 0.65
CA LEU A 13 0.79 -11.01 0.99
C LEU A 13 0.59 -9.49 0.86
N ALA A 14 -0.08 -9.02 -0.19
CA ALA A 14 -0.43 -7.60 -0.34
C ALA A 14 -1.34 -7.10 0.79
N ILE A 15 -2.33 -7.89 1.21
CA ILE A 15 -3.18 -7.57 2.36
C ILE A 15 -2.34 -7.56 3.65
N THR A 16 -1.41 -8.49 3.80
CA THR A 16 -0.53 -8.58 4.98
C THR A 16 0.42 -7.39 5.07
N LEU A 17 0.92 -6.87 3.94
CA LEU A 17 1.68 -5.61 3.92
C LEU A 17 0.85 -4.44 4.44
N VAL A 18 -0.41 -4.32 3.99
CA VAL A 18 -1.31 -3.28 4.48
C VAL A 18 -1.57 -3.44 5.99
N ASP A 19 -1.81 -4.67 6.46
CA ASP A 19 -1.99 -4.96 7.90
C ASP A 19 -0.76 -4.59 8.73
N ALA A 20 0.45 -4.85 8.21
CA ALA A 20 1.70 -4.48 8.86
C ALA A 20 1.80 -2.96 9.08
N TYR A 21 1.46 -2.15 8.07
CA TYR A 21 1.41 -0.69 8.22
C TYR A 21 0.32 -0.23 9.18
N VAL A 22 -0.88 -0.81 9.08
CA VAL A 22 -2.03 -0.50 9.93
C VAL A 22 -1.71 -0.75 11.41
N ARG A 23 -0.98 -1.83 11.70
CA ARG A 23 -0.60 -2.23 13.07
C ARG A 23 0.73 -1.66 13.54
N LYS A 24 1.46 -0.96 12.67
CA LYS A 24 2.84 -0.52 12.91
C LYS A 24 3.76 -1.68 13.32
N ASP A 25 3.59 -2.82 12.66
CA ASP A 25 4.38 -4.04 12.89
C ASP A 25 5.52 -4.14 11.87
N ARG A 26 6.71 -3.69 12.28
CA ARG A 26 7.91 -3.69 11.44
C ARG A 26 8.40 -5.11 11.12
N ASP A 27 8.33 -6.03 12.08
CA ASP A 27 8.79 -7.41 11.88
C ASP A 27 7.89 -8.15 10.89
N LEU A 28 6.58 -7.87 10.89
CA LEU A 28 5.66 -8.39 9.88
C LEU A 28 5.93 -7.76 8.51
N LEU A 29 6.19 -6.46 8.46
CA LEU A 29 6.50 -5.75 7.22
C LEU A 29 7.74 -6.37 6.55
N ASP A 30 8.86 -6.46 7.27
CA ASP A 30 10.13 -6.96 6.74
C ASP A 30 10.01 -8.40 6.24
N ARG A 31 9.31 -9.27 6.99
CA ARG A 31 9.06 -10.66 6.58
C ARG A 31 8.19 -10.74 5.33
N THR A 32 7.13 -9.93 5.26
CA THR A 32 6.19 -9.98 4.14
C THR A 32 6.83 -9.47 2.85
N VAL A 33 7.65 -8.41 2.93
CA VAL A 33 8.45 -7.92 1.79
C VAL A 33 9.40 -9.02 1.29
N ALA A 34 10.09 -9.70 2.19
CA ALA A 34 10.98 -10.80 1.83
C ALA A 34 10.23 -11.99 1.19
N GLU A 35 9.01 -12.31 1.67
CA GLU A 35 8.17 -13.37 1.10
C GLU A 35 7.57 -13.02 -0.26
N ILE A 36 7.34 -11.74 -0.54
CA ILE A 36 6.86 -11.28 -1.85
C ILE A 36 7.92 -11.50 -2.92
N GLY A 37 9.18 -11.15 -2.66
CA GLY A 37 10.34 -11.46 -3.52
C GLY A 37 10.05 -11.28 -5.02
N ASP A 38 10.07 -12.39 -5.77
CA ASP A 38 9.88 -12.41 -7.23
C ASP A 38 8.46 -12.01 -7.68
N SER A 39 7.48 -11.98 -6.78
CA SER A 39 6.09 -11.58 -7.05
C SER A 39 5.83 -10.09 -6.81
N THR A 40 6.88 -9.26 -6.71
CA THR A 40 6.76 -7.82 -6.42
C THR A 40 5.86 -7.09 -7.40
N ASP A 41 5.97 -7.33 -8.71
CA ASP A 41 5.13 -6.65 -9.72
C ASP A 41 3.65 -7.02 -9.59
N THR A 42 3.36 -8.28 -9.27
CA THR A 42 2.00 -8.75 -9.02
C THR A 42 1.45 -8.12 -7.74
N ALA A 43 2.24 -8.07 -6.66
CA ALA A 43 1.85 -7.42 -5.42
C ALA A 43 1.59 -5.91 -5.61
N ILE A 44 2.42 -5.21 -6.38
CA ILE A 44 2.20 -3.82 -6.78
C ILE A 44 0.85 -3.66 -7.49
N SER A 45 0.52 -4.59 -8.41
CA SER A 45 -0.75 -4.56 -9.14
C SER A 45 -1.95 -4.71 -8.20
N GLU A 46 -1.88 -5.62 -7.23
CA GLU A 46 -2.93 -5.79 -6.21
C GLU A 46 -3.07 -4.53 -5.34
N LEU A 47 -1.96 -3.93 -4.91
CA LEU A 47 -1.98 -2.71 -4.10
C LEU A 47 -2.56 -1.50 -4.86
N LYS A 48 -2.35 -1.39 -6.18
CA LYS A 48 -3.01 -0.38 -7.03
C LYS A 48 -4.53 -0.56 -7.05
N VAL A 49 -5.00 -1.82 -7.11
CA VAL A 49 -6.42 -2.15 -7.02
C VAL A 49 -6.97 -1.72 -5.65
N PHE A 50 -6.26 -2.01 -4.55
CA PHE A 50 -6.68 -1.60 -3.20
C PHE A 50 -6.73 -0.09 -3.06
N GLY A 51 -5.69 0.62 -3.50
CA GLY A 51 -5.64 2.08 -3.48
C GLY A 51 -6.81 2.70 -4.25
N SER A 52 -7.14 2.16 -5.43
CA SER A 52 -8.28 2.63 -6.23
C SER A 52 -9.62 2.37 -5.55
N PHE A 53 -9.81 1.16 -5.01
CA PHE A 53 -11.01 0.77 -4.27
C PHE A 53 -11.24 1.67 -3.05
N LEU A 54 -10.20 1.87 -2.22
CA LEU A 54 -10.29 2.67 -1.00
C LEU A 54 -10.45 4.16 -1.30
N SER A 55 -9.82 4.66 -2.36
CA SER A 55 -10.02 6.04 -2.82
C SER A 55 -11.48 6.31 -3.17
N ARG A 56 -12.13 5.38 -3.87
CA ARG A 56 -13.56 5.48 -4.16
C ARG A 56 -14.40 5.42 -2.88
N ARG A 57 -14.04 4.56 -1.91
CA ARG A 57 -14.74 4.50 -0.61
C ARG A 57 -14.64 5.80 0.17
N VAL A 58 -13.49 6.44 0.22
CA VAL A 58 -13.33 7.77 0.84
C VAL A 58 -14.23 8.80 0.15
N GLN A 59 -14.25 8.83 -1.19
CA GLN A 59 -15.11 9.75 -1.94
C GLN A 59 -16.61 9.55 -1.63
N GLU A 60 -17.05 8.30 -1.44
CA GLU A 60 -18.44 7.97 -1.07
C GLU A 60 -18.83 8.47 0.32
N THR A 61 -17.87 8.68 1.23
CA THR A 61 -18.14 9.27 2.56
C THR A 61 -18.34 10.78 2.54
N GLY A 62 -18.04 11.44 1.42
CA GLY A 62 -18.08 12.91 1.30
C GLY A 62 -16.86 13.61 1.91
N VAL A 63 -15.87 12.88 2.42
CA VAL A 63 -14.59 13.44 2.88
C VAL A 63 -13.76 13.87 1.68
N VAL A 64 -13.37 15.15 1.64
CA VAL A 64 -12.46 15.68 0.62
C VAL A 64 -11.03 15.34 1.02
N TRP A 65 -10.40 14.44 0.26
CA TRP A 65 -9.00 14.05 0.44
C TRP A 65 -8.12 14.82 -0.55
N LYS A 66 -7.39 15.83 -0.09
CA LYS A 66 -6.49 16.61 -0.96
C LYS A 66 -5.14 15.89 -1.12
N PRO A 67 -4.36 16.20 -2.17
CA PRO A 67 -3.01 15.68 -2.30
C PRO A 67 -2.12 15.91 -1.07
N ALA A 68 -2.28 17.06 -0.40
CA ALA A 68 -1.55 17.38 0.84
C ALA A 68 -1.94 16.44 2.00
N ASP A 69 -3.23 16.16 2.19
CA ASP A 69 -3.72 15.24 3.22
C ASP A 69 -3.17 13.82 2.97
N SER A 70 -3.14 13.42 1.71
CA SER A 70 -2.55 12.17 1.26
C SER A 70 -1.07 12.04 1.57
N ARG A 71 -0.30 13.11 1.31
CA ARG A 71 1.13 13.17 1.58
C ARG A 71 1.42 13.04 3.07
N GLU A 72 0.72 13.82 3.90
CA GLU A 72 0.91 13.78 5.36
C GLU A 72 0.54 12.41 5.93
N ALA A 73 -0.55 11.82 5.45
CA ALA A 73 -0.99 10.51 5.89
C ALA A 73 0.00 9.40 5.51
N VAL A 74 0.56 9.43 4.28
CA VAL A 74 1.60 8.48 3.87
C VAL A 74 2.88 8.67 4.69
N ALA A 75 3.34 9.91 4.87
CA ALA A 75 4.53 10.21 5.67
C ALA A 75 4.38 9.70 7.11
N SER A 76 3.25 9.98 7.75
CA SER A 76 2.93 9.45 9.09
C SER A 76 2.84 7.92 9.12
N THR A 77 2.40 7.30 8.03
CA THR A 77 2.28 5.84 7.92
C THR A 77 3.63 5.15 7.80
N VAL A 78 4.59 5.73 7.06
CA VAL A 78 5.93 5.16 6.90
C VAL A 78 6.92 5.55 8.00
N ALA A 79 6.65 6.62 8.73
CA ALA A 79 7.48 7.08 9.84
C ALA A 79 7.76 5.93 10.83
N ASP A 80 9.04 5.77 11.17
CA ASP A 80 9.59 4.75 12.07
C ASP A 80 9.37 3.28 11.63
N MET A 81 8.77 3.06 10.46
CA MET A 81 8.56 1.72 9.88
C MET A 81 9.67 1.31 8.92
N LEU A 82 10.30 2.29 8.26
CA LEU A 82 11.30 2.07 7.21
C LEU A 82 12.67 2.62 7.61
N ALA A 83 13.71 2.20 6.89
CA ALA A 83 15.00 2.90 6.97
C ALA A 83 14.84 4.34 6.45
N PRO A 84 15.55 5.34 7.02
CA PRO A 84 15.37 6.75 6.66
C PRO A 84 15.47 7.04 5.16
N GLU A 85 16.37 6.35 4.45
CA GLU A 85 16.56 6.51 3.00
C GLU A 85 15.35 6.00 2.21
N VAL A 86 14.77 4.89 2.64
CA VAL A 86 13.57 4.29 2.02
C VAL A 86 12.34 5.13 2.35
N GLU A 87 12.22 5.61 3.59
CA GLU A 87 11.16 6.52 4.01
C GLU A 87 11.14 7.78 3.14
N PHE A 88 12.30 8.42 2.97
CA PHE A 88 12.46 9.59 2.11
C PHE A 88 12.07 9.29 0.65
N ALA A 89 12.53 8.16 0.11
CA ALA A 89 12.21 7.75 -1.26
C ALA A 89 10.71 7.52 -1.44
N VAL A 90 10.05 6.84 -0.49
CA VAL A 90 8.59 6.61 -0.52
C VAL A 90 7.81 7.91 -0.48
N ILE A 91 8.14 8.83 0.44
CA ILE A 91 7.42 10.10 0.58
C ILE A 91 7.57 10.94 -0.69
N THR A 92 8.80 11.02 -1.24
CA THR A 92 9.08 11.83 -2.43
C THR A 92 8.45 11.23 -3.68
N ALA A 93 8.51 9.89 -3.84
CA ALA A 93 7.84 9.19 -4.93
C ALA A 93 6.32 9.37 -4.86
N TRP A 94 5.73 9.30 -3.65
CA TRP A 94 4.29 9.53 -3.47
C TRP A 94 3.88 10.95 -3.80
N GLU A 95 4.67 11.95 -3.40
CA GLU A 95 4.41 13.35 -3.71
C GLU A 95 4.28 13.56 -5.23
N ALA A 96 5.25 13.09 -6.00
CA ALA A 96 5.23 13.14 -7.47
C ALA A 96 4.06 12.34 -8.06
N HIS A 97 3.83 11.12 -7.57
CA HIS A 97 2.74 10.26 -8.04
C HIS A 97 1.36 10.89 -7.80
N SER A 98 1.15 11.53 -6.65
CA SER A 98 -0.13 12.13 -6.25
C SER A 98 -0.56 13.32 -7.11
N VAL A 99 0.38 13.95 -7.81
CA VAL A 99 0.14 15.08 -8.72
C VAL A 99 0.22 14.68 -10.20
N GLY A 100 0.39 13.39 -10.50
CA GLY A 100 0.46 12.86 -11.86
C GLY A 100 1.83 12.95 -12.54
N GLU A 101 2.90 13.23 -11.78
CA GLU A 101 4.27 13.24 -12.30
C GLU A 101 4.89 11.83 -12.23
N GLU A 102 4.37 10.90 -13.04
CA GLU A 102 4.77 9.48 -13.01
C GLU A 102 6.26 9.27 -13.30
N GLU A 103 6.83 9.97 -14.29
CA GLU A 103 8.26 9.87 -14.60
C GLU A 103 9.15 10.38 -13.45
N ALA A 104 8.69 11.37 -12.68
CA ALA A 104 9.43 11.86 -11.53
C ALA A 104 9.35 10.86 -10.38
N ALA A 105 8.17 10.30 -10.13
CA ALA A 105 7.96 9.25 -9.13
C ALA A 105 8.88 8.04 -9.38
N GLU A 106 8.99 7.58 -10.63
CA GLU A 106 9.86 6.46 -11.02
C GLU A 106 11.35 6.78 -10.83
N ARG A 107 11.78 8.03 -11.06
CA ARG A 107 13.17 8.44 -10.78
C ARG A 107 13.49 8.38 -9.29
N PHE A 108 12.53 8.70 -8.42
CA PHE A 108 12.73 8.66 -6.96
C PHE A 108 12.79 7.24 -6.39
N THR A 109 12.23 6.25 -7.08
CA THR A 109 12.41 4.85 -6.69
C THR A 109 13.76 4.28 -7.12
N ASN A 110 14.52 4.98 -7.98
CA ASN A 110 15.80 4.54 -8.54
C ASN A 110 15.75 3.13 -9.15
N GLY A 111 14.58 2.73 -9.67
CA GLY A 111 14.34 1.39 -10.19
C GLY A 111 14.21 0.28 -9.14
N ASP A 112 14.15 0.60 -7.84
CA ASP A 112 13.82 -0.35 -6.79
C ASP A 112 12.30 -0.49 -6.66
N PRO A 113 11.71 -1.61 -7.12
CA PRO A 113 10.26 -1.82 -7.06
C PRO A 113 9.76 -1.94 -5.62
N THR A 114 10.63 -2.23 -4.65
CA THR A 114 10.30 -2.32 -3.22
C THR A 114 9.87 -0.96 -2.66
N VAL A 115 10.46 0.14 -3.14
CA VAL A 115 10.04 1.50 -2.76
C VAL A 115 8.60 1.73 -3.21
N TYR A 116 8.26 1.33 -4.44
CA TYR A 116 6.92 1.49 -4.98
C TYR A 116 5.90 0.57 -4.28
N LEU A 117 6.31 -0.64 -3.89
CA LEU A 117 5.54 -1.56 -3.06
C LEU A 117 5.20 -0.93 -1.70
N HIS A 118 6.20 -0.41 -0.98
CA HIS A 118 6.01 0.28 0.30
C HIS A 118 5.11 1.51 0.15
N MET A 119 5.33 2.31 -0.90
CA MET A 119 4.55 3.50 -1.19
C MET A 119 3.06 3.18 -1.34
N LEU A 120 2.70 2.17 -2.14
CA LEU A 120 1.31 1.80 -2.35
C LEU A 120 0.68 1.14 -1.12
N ALA A 121 1.42 0.30 -0.41
CA ALA A 121 0.93 -0.34 0.81
C ALA A 121 0.68 0.68 1.94
N ALA A 122 1.59 1.65 2.10
CA ALA A 122 1.43 2.75 3.04
C ALA A 122 0.24 3.64 2.66
N PHE A 123 0.08 3.96 1.38
CA PHE A 123 -1.11 4.69 0.91
C PHE A 123 -2.40 3.94 1.22
N ALA A 124 -2.48 2.66 0.87
CA ALA A 124 -3.66 1.83 1.13
C ALA A 124 -3.99 1.74 2.63
N ALA A 125 -2.99 1.61 3.50
CA ALA A 125 -3.16 1.66 4.94
C ALA A 125 -3.70 3.03 5.41
N ALA A 126 -3.05 4.11 4.98
CA ALA A 126 -3.40 5.48 5.36
C ALA A 126 -4.84 5.85 4.95
N ILE A 127 -5.17 5.66 3.67
CA ILE A 127 -6.49 5.99 3.14
C ILE A 127 -7.57 5.03 3.65
N GLY A 128 -7.23 3.76 3.89
CA GLY A 128 -8.13 2.79 4.49
C GLY A 128 -8.49 3.14 5.93
N GLN A 129 -7.52 3.60 6.73
CA GLN A 129 -7.75 4.05 8.10
C GLN A 129 -8.58 5.35 8.20
N ALA A 130 -8.73 6.10 7.10
CA ALA A 130 -9.62 7.25 7.06
C ALA A 130 -11.12 6.85 7.08
N VAL A 131 -11.44 5.61 6.68
CA VAL A 131 -12.84 5.15 6.52
C VAL A 131 -13.18 3.91 7.33
N TYR A 132 -12.17 3.12 7.72
CA TYR A 132 -12.37 1.85 8.40
C TYR A 132 -11.52 1.74 9.67
N LYS A 133 -12.02 0.99 10.65
CA LYS A 133 -11.18 0.53 11.76
C LYS A 133 -10.18 -0.52 11.25
N PRO A 134 -9.02 -0.72 11.93
CA PRO A 134 -7.99 -1.68 11.51
C PRO A 134 -8.52 -3.06 11.07
N ALA A 135 -9.29 -3.73 11.93
CA ALA A 135 -9.82 -5.07 11.61
C ALA A 135 -10.84 -5.05 10.46
N GLU A 136 -11.65 -3.99 10.37
CA GLU A 136 -12.65 -3.80 9.32
C GLU A 136 -11.99 -3.56 7.96
N LEU A 137 -10.90 -2.79 7.92
CA LEU A 137 -10.11 -2.57 6.71
C LEU A 137 -9.61 -3.88 6.13
N ILE A 138 -8.97 -4.72 6.96
CA ILE A 138 -8.41 -6.00 6.50
C ILE A 138 -9.53 -6.95 6.05
N SER A 139 -10.63 -7.03 6.80
CA SER A 139 -11.79 -7.82 6.39
C SER A 139 -12.36 -7.34 5.06
N THR A 140 -12.45 -6.02 4.86
CA THR A 140 -12.96 -5.42 3.62
C THR A 140 -12.05 -5.73 2.43
N LEU A 141 -10.73 -5.65 2.60
CA LEU A 141 -9.78 -5.99 1.54
C LEU A 141 -9.87 -7.46 1.14
N ARG A 142 -10.00 -8.38 2.13
CA ARG A 142 -10.21 -9.81 1.85
C ARG A 142 -11.47 -10.05 1.02
N ILE A 143 -12.60 -9.46 1.42
CA ILE A 143 -13.87 -9.56 0.70
C ILE A 143 -13.73 -8.98 -0.72
N ALA A 144 -13.10 -7.81 -0.87
CA ALA A 144 -12.90 -7.16 -2.17
C ALA A 144 -12.04 -8.01 -3.13
N THR A 145 -11.13 -8.83 -2.60
CA THR A 145 -10.29 -9.75 -3.37
C THR A 145 -10.91 -11.13 -3.63
N GLY A 146 -12.11 -11.39 -3.10
CA GLY A 146 -12.79 -12.69 -3.20
C GLY A 146 -12.29 -13.73 -2.20
N GLY A 147 -11.59 -13.33 -1.14
CA GLY A 147 -11.24 -14.22 -0.02
C GLY A 147 -12.45 -14.48 0.88
N GLU A 148 -12.66 -15.73 1.26
CA GLU A 148 -13.70 -16.14 2.22
C GLU A 148 -13.43 -15.55 3.62
N GLU A 149 -14.52 -15.31 4.37
CA GLU A 149 -14.58 -14.67 5.70
C GLU A 149 -13.72 -15.35 6.78
#